data_AF-A0AAW0WAM8-F1
#
_entry.id   AF-A0AAW0WAM8-F1
#
_cell.length_a   1.000
_cell.length_b   1.000
_cell.length_c   1.000
_cell.angle_alpha   90.00
_cell.angle_beta   90.00
_cell.angle_gamma   90.00
#
_symmetry.space_group_name_H-M   'P 1'
#
loop_
_entity.id
_entity.type
_entity.pdbx_description
1 polymer ?
#
loop_
_entity_poly.entity_id
_entity_poly.type
_entity_poly.pdbx_seq_one_letter_code
_entity_poly.pdbx_strand_id
1 'polypeptide(L)'
;VDAHSCPPLEAIRRGQELWQGRIPDRCREEYPLHPWYCYFGYRVYPTMQSPVFVFQWIFDEAQMTANNVGKPNSKEQWDYIHGIGERIRKTFENVTALFAPSCISHTVFTKRNWAGVKIRDVSLPQALYCWDITPSDALAAITPPPRRGKAAEGTTGGEGRAVAG
;
A
#
# COMPACT_ATOMS: atom_id res chain seq x y z
N VAL A 1 -12.79 18.66 13.33
CA VAL A 1 -12.99 17.67 12.25
C VAL A 1 -12.96 16.31 12.91
N ASP A 2 -13.97 15.47 12.69
CA ASP A 2 -13.96 14.10 13.22
C ASP A 2 -12.90 13.25 12.48
N ALA A 3 -12.19 12.41 13.23
CA ALA A 3 -11.08 11.62 12.71
C ALA A 3 -11.55 10.52 11.74
N HIS A 4 -12.79 10.05 11.90
CA HIS A 4 -13.37 8.98 11.08
C HIS A 4 -13.94 9.48 9.74
N SER A 5 -14.18 10.78 9.61
CA SER A 5 -14.71 11.41 8.39
C SER A 5 -13.65 12.17 7.58
N CYS A 6 -12.41 12.25 8.07
CA CYS A 6 -11.31 12.87 7.33
C CYS A 6 -10.77 11.92 6.24
N PRO A 7 -10.61 12.36 4.98
CA PRO A 7 -10.01 11.53 3.94
C PRO A 7 -8.62 11.03 4.36
N PRO A 8 -8.25 9.77 4.13
CA PRO A 8 -7.00 9.17 4.64
C PRO A 8 -5.75 9.98 4.34
N LEU A 9 -5.66 10.55 3.14
CA LEU A 9 -4.52 11.36 2.73
C LEU A 9 -4.35 12.61 3.61
N GLU A 10 -5.45 13.34 3.84
CA GLU A 10 -5.43 14.52 4.68
C GLU A 10 -5.26 14.18 6.16
N ALA A 11 -5.86 13.08 6.61
CA ALA A 11 -5.72 12.60 7.98
C ALA A 11 -4.25 12.30 8.31
N ILE A 12 -3.56 11.57 7.42
CA ILE A 12 -2.13 11.25 7.60
C ILE A 12 -1.26 12.49 7.44
N ARG A 13 -1.52 13.36 6.46
CA ARG A 13 -0.72 14.59 6.29
C ARG A 13 -0.74 15.44 7.56
N ARG A 14 -1.94 15.74 8.07
CA ARG A 14 -2.11 16.50 9.31
C ARG A 14 -1.58 15.76 10.53
N GLY A 15 -1.80 14.44 10.60
CA GLY A 15 -1.31 13.61 11.70
C GLY A 15 0.22 13.57 11.77
N GLN A 16 0.89 13.46 10.62
CA GLN A 16 2.36 13.46 10.56
C GLN A 16 2.95 14.78 11.06
N GLU A 17 2.37 15.92 10.65
CA GLU A 17 2.75 17.25 11.14
C GLU A 17 2.51 17.38 12.66
N LEU A 18 1.32 16.99 13.13
CA LEU A 18 0.92 17.10 14.53
C LEU A 18 1.77 16.24 15.47
N TRP A 19 2.04 14.99 15.07
CA TRP A 19 2.78 14.02 15.89
C TRP A 19 4.30 14.11 15.71
N GLN A 20 4.77 14.96 14.80
CA GLN A 20 6.17 14.97 14.35
C GLN A 20 6.64 13.55 13.99
N GLY A 21 5.78 12.84 13.24
CA GLY A 21 5.95 11.43 12.95
C GLY A 21 7.24 11.15 12.18
N ARG A 22 8.06 10.23 12.69
CA ARG A 22 9.26 9.75 12.01
C ARG A 22 8.89 8.72 10.94
N ILE A 23 9.58 8.81 9.80
CA ILE A 23 9.41 7.91 8.65
C ILE A 23 10.78 7.35 8.24
N PRO A 24 10.84 6.21 7.52
CA PRO A 24 12.11 5.64 7.05
C PRO A 24 12.86 6.61 6.14
N ASP A 25 14.17 6.77 6.36
CA ASP A 25 14.98 7.77 5.66
C ASP A 25 14.94 7.60 4.13
N ARG A 26 15.08 6.37 3.63
CA ARG A 26 15.00 6.06 2.19
C ARG A 26 13.66 6.43 1.56
N CYS A 27 12.56 6.26 2.29
CA CYS A 27 11.26 6.66 1.79
C CYS A 27 11.10 8.19 1.79
N ARG A 28 11.64 8.87 2.80
CA ARG A 28 11.66 10.34 2.82
C ARG A 28 12.47 10.92 1.67
N GLU A 29 13.59 10.28 1.32
CA GLU A 29 14.44 10.66 0.18
C GLU A 29 13.72 10.50 -1.16
N GLU A 30 12.87 9.47 -1.31
CA GLU A 30 12.03 9.28 -2.50
C GLU A 30 10.90 10.33 -2.58
N TYR A 31 10.38 10.79 -1.43
CA TYR A 31 9.26 11.73 -1.35
C TYR A 31 9.56 12.98 -0.51
N PRO A 32 10.56 13.81 -0.89
CA PRO A 32 11.01 14.93 -0.06
C PRO A 32 9.93 16.00 0.15
N LEU A 33 9.07 16.21 -0.86
CA LEU A 33 7.96 17.16 -0.80
C LEU A 33 6.69 16.58 -0.17
N HIS A 34 6.60 15.25 -0.04
CA HIS A 34 5.39 14.56 0.41
C HIS A 34 5.74 13.43 1.41
N PRO A 35 6.44 13.72 2.53
CA PRO A 35 6.94 12.68 3.44
C PRO A 35 5.84 11.76 4.01
N TRP A 36 4.61 12.27 4.15
CA TRP A 36 3.45 11.48 4.59
C TRP A 36 3.08 10.33 3.63
N TYR A 37 3.57 10.33 2.40
CA TYR A 37 3.43 9.21 1.47
C TYR A 37 4.02 7.91 2.03
N CYS A 38 4.98 7.99 2.95
CA CYS A 38 5.61 6.83 3.58
C CYS A 38 4.71 6.06 4.57
N TYR A 39 3.52 6.55 4.87
CA TYR A 39 2.51 5.82 5.65
C TYR A 39 1.68 4.86 4.79
N PHE A 40 1.80 4.92 3.46
CA PHE A 40 1.08 4.05 2.55
C PHE A 40 1.97 2.87 2.13
N GLY A 41 1.52 1.65 2.44
CA GLY A 41 2.28 0.40 2.22
C GLY A 41 2.92 0.30 0.83
N TYR A 42 2.15 0.56 -0.23
CA TYR A 42 2.62 0.48 -1.62
C TYR A 42 3.72 1.50 -1.98
N ARG A 43 3.89 2.57 -1.19
CA ARG A 43 4.94 3.58 -1.37
C ARG A 43 6.18 3.31 -0.53
N VAL A 44 6.00 2.81 0.68
CA VAL A 44 7.10 2.52 1.59
C VAL A 44 7.75 1.17 1.29
N TYR A 45 6.99 0.16 0.87
CA TYR A 45 7.48 -1.20 0.61
C TYR A 45 8.68 -1.24 -0.35
N PRO A 46 8.69 -0.53 -1.50
CA PRO A 46 9.84 -0.54 -2.42
C PRO A 46 11.14 0.05 -1.85
N THR A 47 11.06 0.75 -0.72
CA THR A 47 12.21 1.41 -0.07
C THR A 47 12.79 0.58 1.09
N MET A 48 12.09 -0.50 1.48
CA MET A 48 12.49 -1.36 2.59
C MET A 48 13.64 -2.29 2.19
N GLN A 49 14.54 -2.54 3.14
CA GLN A 49 15.67 -3.47 2.97
C GLN A 49 15.40 -4.83 3.62
N SER A 50 14.71 -4.81 4.74
CA SER A 50 14.33 -6.02 5.45
C SER A 50 13.25 -6.76 4.65
N PRO A 51 13.27 -8.10 4.62
CA PRO A 51 12.17 -8.87 4.07
C PRO A 51 10.90 -8.59 4.90
N VAL A 52 9.79 -8.32 4.21
CA VAL A 52 8.49 -8.03 4.84
C VAL A 52 7.42 -8.93 4.23
N PHE A 53 6.76 -9.70 5.09
CA PHE A 53 5.55 -10.44 4.77
C PHE A 53 4.33 -9.53 4.90
N VAL A 54 3.59 -9.35 3.82
CA VAL A 54 2.39 -8.51 3.79
C VAL A 54 1.14 -9.38 3.93
N PHE A 55 0.39 -9.16 5.01
CA PHE A 55 -0.99 -9.65 5.13
C PHE A 55 -1.95 -8.49 4.89
N GLN A 56 -2.95 -8.68 4.01
CA GLN A 56 -3.96 -7.65 3.77
C GLN A 56 -5.30 -8.28 3.35
N TRP A 57 -6.39 -7.98 4.06
CA TRP A 57 -7.73 -8.27 3.53
C TRP A 57 -7.96 -7.39 2.30
N ILE A 58 -8.33 -7.97 1.15
CA ILE A 58 -8.61 -7.20 -0.07
C ILE A 58 -9.77 -6.22 0.17
N PHE A 59 -10.71 -6.57 1.04
CA PHE A 59 -11.83 -5.71 1.41
C PHE A 59 -11.74 -5.38 2.90
N ASP A 60 -10.66 -4.71 3.34
CA ASP A 60 -10.50 -4.34 4.74
C ASP A 60 -11.56 -3.33 5.19
N GLU A 61 -12.21 -3.59 6.33
CA GLU A 61 -13.32 -2.76 6.80
C GLU A 61 -12.89 -1.32 7.09
N ALA A 62 -11.70 -1.09 7.65
CA ALA A 62 -11.23 0.26 7.94
C ALA A 62 -10.97 1.04 6.65
N GLN A 63 -10.44 0.38 5.61
CA GLN A 63 -10.28 0.98 4.29
C GLN A 63 -11.63 1.26 3.62
N MET A 64 -12.61 0.36 3.76
CA MET A 64 -13.96 0.57 3.25
C MET A 64 -14.65 1.75 3.95
N THR A 65 -14.56 1.84 5.28
CA THR A 65 -15.08 2.97 6.07
C THR A 65 -14.41 4.28 5.67
N ALA A 66 -13.09 4.29 5.52
CA ALA A 66 -12.33 5.44 5.08
C ALA A 66 -12.68 5.92 3.66
N ASN A 67 -13.12 5.01 2.78
CA ASN A 67 -13.62 5.31 1.45
C ASN A 67 -15.14 5.58 1.43
N ASN A 68 -15.77 5.69 2.61
CA ASN A 68 -17.20 5.90 2.80
C ASN A 68 -18.07 4.83 2.12
N VAL A 69 -17.61 3.57 2.14
CA VAL A 69 -18.29 2.42 1.55
C VAL A 69 -19.04 1.64 2.63
N GLY A 70 -20.37 1.64 2.56
CA GLY A 70 -21.23 0.78 3.37
C GLY A 70 -21.36 -0.64 2.81
N LYS A 71 -22.16 -1.50 3.46
CA LYS A 71 -22.55 -2.80 2.89
C LYS A 71 -23.29 -2.55 1.56
N PRO A 72 -22.84 -3.13 0.44
CA PRO A 72 -23.40 -2.83 -0.87
C PRO A 72 -24.87 -3.27 -0.95
N ASN A 73 -25.74 -2.36 -1.41
CA ASN A 73 -27.16 -2.60 -1.67
C ASN A 73 -27.55 -2.38 -3.15
N SER A 74 -26.61 -1.96 -4.01
CA SER A 74 -26.82 -1.77 -5.45
C SER A 74 -25.68 -2.37 -6.31
N LYS A 75 -25.94 -2.57 -7.60
CA LYS A 75 -24.96 -3.08 -8.57
C LYS A 75 -23.78 -2.13 -8.74
N GLU A 76 -24.02 -0.83 -8.75
CA GLU A 76 -22.99 0.20 -8.89
C GLU A 76 -22.05 0.20 -7.68
N GLN A 77 -22.58 -0.05 -6.48
CA GLN A 77 -21.74 -0.24 -5.29
C GLN A 77 -20.92 -1.53 -5.36
N TRP A 78 -21.47 -2.60 -5.92
CA TRP A 78 -20.71 -3.82 -6.20
C TRP A 78 -19.58 -3.57 -7.19
N ASP A 79 -19.84 -2.89 -8.31
CA ASP A 79 -18.82 -2.53 -9.31
C ASP A 79 -17.70 -1.67 -8.69
N TYR A 80 -18.06 -0.74 -7.80
CA TYR A 80 -17.10 0.08 -7.06
C TYR A 80 -16.22 -0.76 -6.11
N ILE A 81 -16.82 -1.69 -5.35
CA ILE A 81 -16.09 -2.61 -4.46
C ILE A 81 -15.17 -3.52 -5.27
N HIS A 82 -15.62 -4.07 -6.39
CA HIS A 82 -14.77 -4.81 -7.32
C HIS A 82 -13.59 -3.96 -7.80
N GLY A 83 -13.83 -2.70 -8.16
CA GLY A 83 -12.79 -1.75 -8.51
C GLY A 83 -11.79 -1.47 -7.38
N ILE A 84 -12.22 -1.42 -6.11
CA ILE A 84 -11.31 -1.34 -4.95
C ILE A 84 -10.43 -2.58 -4.89
N GLY A 85 -11.02 -3.77 -5.01
CA GLY A 85 -10.30 -5.03 -4.98
C GLY A 85 -9.20 -5.10 -6.06
N GLU A 86 -9.53 -4.71 -7.29
CA GLU A 86 -8.57 -4.64 -8.39
C GLU A 86 -7.44 -3.64 -8.13
N ARG A 87 -7.76 -2.44 -7.62
CA ARG A 87 -6.73 -1.44 -7.27
C ARG A 87 -5.79 -1.95 -6.19
N ILE A 88 -6.31 -2.61 -5.15
CA ILE A 88 -5.49 -3.20 -4.08
C ILE A 88 -4.61 -4.31 -4.65
N ARG A 89 -5.16 -5.22 -5.46
CA ARG A 89 -4.37 -6.29 -6.10
C ARG A 89 -3.22 -5.74 -6.92
N LYS A 90 -3.44 -4.66 -7.69
CA LYS A 90 -2.38 -3.98 -8.45
C LYS A 90 -1.25 -3.44 -7.57
N THR A 91 -1.54 -3.00 -6.33
CA THR A 91 -0.48 -2.56 -5.41
C THR A 91 0.44 -3.70 -4.96
N PHE A 92 0.04 -4.96 -5.13
CA PHE A 92 0.80 -6.12 -4.71
C PHE A 92 1.64 -6.76 -5.82
N GLU A 93 1.57 -6.28 -7.07
CA GLU A 93 2.30 -6.86 -8.21
C GLU A 93 3.80 -7.04 -7.95
N ASN A 94 4.37 -6.18 -7.11
CA ASN A 94 5.80 -6.17 -6.77
C ASN A 94 6.10 -6.65 -5.34
N VAL A 95 5.13 -7.25 -4.65
CA VAL A 95 5.29 -7.76 -3.28
C VAL A 95 5.67 -9.24 -3.33
N THR A 96 6.80 -9.60 -2.73
CA THR A 96 7.38 -10.95 -2.84
C THR A 96 6.80 -11.96 -1.86
N ALA A 97 6.40 -11.51 -0.67
CA ALA A 97 5.77 -12.33 0.35
C ALA A 97 4.41 -11.72 0.72
N LEU A 98 3.33 -12.29 0.17
CA LEU A 98 1.96 -11.76 0.28
C LEU A 98 0.96 -12.85 0.68
N PHE A 99 0.06 -12.51 1.59
CA PHE A 99 -1.15 -13.28 1.86
C PHE A 99 -2.36 -12.33 1.88
N ALA A 100 -3.11 -12.31 0.78
CA ALA A 100 -4.21 -11.35 0.57
C ALA A 100 -5.58 -12.01 0.29
N PRO A 101 -6.29 -12.48 1.32
CA PRO A 101 -7.61 -13.08 1.19
C PRO A 101 -8.69 -12.06 0.78
N SER A 102 -9.62 -12.48 -0.08
CA SER A 102 -10.70 -11.64 -0.61
C SER A 102 -11.94 -11.54 0.29
N CYS A 103 -11.78 -11.51 1.62
CA CYS A 103 -12.87 -11.41 2.57
C CYS A 103 -13.04 -9.97 3.08
N ILE A 104 -14.27 -9.61 3.47
CA ILE A 104 -14.53 -8.40 4.25
C ILE A 104 -14.23 -8.71 5.71
N SER A 105 -13.17 -8.09 6.24
CA SER A 105 -12.77 -8.24 7.64
C SER A 105 -11.77 -7.16 8.02
N HIS A 106 -11.40 -7.08 9.30
CA HIS A 106 -10.33 -6.21 9.77
C HIS A 106 -9.47 -6.93 10.81
N THR A 107 -8.14 -6.74 10.75
CA THR A 107 -7.12 -7.46 11.54
C THR A 107 -7.14 -8.99 11.35
N VAL A 108 -6.03 -9.67 11.69
CA VAL A 108 -5.97 -11.15 11.62
C VAL A 108 -5.22 -11.77 12.79
N PHE A 109 -4.05 -11.26 13.16
CA PHE A 109 -3.16 -11.93 14.12
C PHE A 109 -3.67 -11.93 15.57
N THR A 110 -4.61 -11.06 15.91
CA THR A 110 -5.24 -10.99 17.23
C THR A 110 -6.47 -11.90 17.35
N LYS A 111 -6.94 -12.51 16.26
CA LYS A 111 -8.13 -13.37 16.25
C LYS A 111 -7.76 -14.80 16.63
N ARG A 112 -8.54 -15.44 17.50
CA ARG A 112 -8.30 -16.83 17.94
C ARG A 112 -8.23 -17.84 16.79
N ASN A 113 -9.01 -17.61 15.73
CA ASN A 113 -9.14 -18.51 14.58
C ASN A 113 -8.28 -18.09 13.37
N TRP A 114 -7.26 -17.24 13.56
CA TRP A 114 -6.40 -16.77 12.47
C TRP A 114 -5.74 -17.91 11.68
N ALA A 115 -5.46 -19.03 12.35
CA ALA A 115 -4.91 -20.24 11.74
C ALA A 115 -5.86 -20.90 10.72
N GLY A 116 -7.16 -20.62 10.80
CA GLY A 116 -8.18 -21.11 9.87
C GLY A 116 -8.29 -20.28 8.59
N VAL A 117 -7.63 -19.13 8.49
CA VAL A 117 -7.67 -18.30 7.28
C VAL A 117 -6.83 -18.96 6.18
N LYS A 118 -7.44 -19.20 5.02
CA LYS A 118 -6.82 -19.88 3.89
C LYS A 118 -7.07 -19.16 2.57
N ILE A 119 -6.11 -19.25 1.67
CA ILE A 119 -6.27 -18.94 0.24
C ILE A 119 -6.11 -20.25 -0.50
N ARG A 120 -7.19 -20.74 -1.13
CA ARG A 120 -7.27 -22.13 -1.62
C ARG A 120 -6.96 -23.08 -0.47
N ASP A 121 -5.96 -23.94 -0.62
CA ASP A 121 -5.59 -24.95 0.37
C ASP A 121 -4.42 -24.54 1.29
N VAL A 122 -3.90 -23.31 1.14
CA VAL A 122 -2.77 -22.80 1.94
C VAL A 122 -3.28 -21.88 3.04
N SER A 123 -3.01 -22.23 4.29
CA SER A 123 -3.33 -21.39 5.46
C SER A 123 -2.29 -20.30 5.72
N LEU A 124 -2.69 -19.26 6.44
CA LEU A 124 -1.77 -18.19 6.84
C LEU A 124 -0.56 -18.71 7.66
N PRO A 125 -0.72 -19.59 8.66
CA PRO A 125 0.43 -20.22 9.32
C PRO A 125 1.34 -20.99 8.36
N GLN A 126 0.78 -21.73 7.40
CA GLN A 126 1.56 -22.44 6.39
C GLN A 126 2.35 -21.48 5.50
N ALA A 127 1.71 -20.39 5.06
CA ALA A 127 2.39 -19.36 4.26
C ALA A 127 3.53 -18.67 5.01
N LEU A 128 3.34 -18.38 6.30
CA LEU A 128 4.39 -17.83 7.17
C LEU A 128 5.54 -18.81 7.36
N TYR A 129 5.23 -20.09 7.59
CA TYR A 129 6.26 -21.14 7.66
C TYR A 129 7.06 -21.23 6.37
N CYS A 130 6.39 -21.22 5.20
CA CYS A 130 7.06 -21.19 3.91
C CYS A 130 7.98 -19.97 3.76
N TRP A 131 7.54 -18.80 4.22
CA TRP A 131 8.36 -17.59 4.19
C TRP A 131 9.58 -17.70 5.10
N ASP A 132 9.42 -18.22 6.32
CA ASP A 132 10.50 -18.40 7.31
C ASP A 132 11.60 -19.34 6.81
N ILE A 133 11.23 -20.45 6.16
CA ILE A 133 12.20 -21.41 5.62
C ILE A 133 12.77 -21.01 4.25
N THR A 134 12.28 -19.92 3.64
CA THR A 134 12.79 -19.46 2.34
C THR A 134 14.09 -18.67 2.56
N PRO A 135 15.21 -19.07 1.92
CA PRO A 135 16.47 -18.33 2.04
C PRO A 135 16.33 -16.88 1.58
N SER A 136 17.03 -15.95 2.23
CA SER A 136 16.99 -14.53 1.88
C SER A 136 17.39 -14.26 0.41
N ASP A 137 18.35 -15.03 -0.12
CA ASP A 137 18.77 -14.92 -1.53
C ASP A 137 17.66 -15.31 -2.50
N ALA A 138 16.83 -16.30 -2.14
CA ALA A 138 15.68 -16.70 -2.94
C ALA A 138 14.58 -15.62 -2.94
N LEU A 139 14.37 -14.95 -1.80
CA LEU A 139 13.45 -13.80 -1.71
C LEU A 139 13.97 -12.60 -2.52
N ALA A 140 15.28 -12.36 -2.51
CA ALA A 140 15.90 -11.29 -3.29
C ALA A 140 15.77 -11.54 -4.80
N ALA A 141 15.93 -12.79 -5.25
CA ALA A 141 15.83 -13.17 -6.67
C ALA A 141 14.44 -12.93 -7.29
N ILE A 142 13.38 -12.99 -6.49
CA ILE A 142 12.01 -12.72 -6.94
C ILE A 142 11.58 -11.26 -6.70
N THR A 143 12.41 -10.45 -6.05
CA THR A 143 12.13 -9.03 -5.82
C THR A 143 12.36 -8.24 -7.11
N PRO A 144 11.33 -7.59 -7.68
CA PRO A 144 11.53 -6.78 -8.87
C PRO A 144 12.49 -5.63 -8.58
N PRO A 145 13.36 -5.25 -9.54
CA PRO A 145 14.32 -4.18 -9.34
C PRO A 145 13.58 -2.87 -9.01
N PRO A 146 14.14 -2.02 -8.14
CA PRO A 146 13.54 -0.73 -7.84
C PRO A 146 13.34 0.05 -9.15
N ARG A 147 12.13 0.58 -9.35
CA ARG A 147 11.90 1.50 -10.48
C ARG A 147 12.82 2.68 -10.27
N ARG A 148 13.72 2.96 -11.22
CA ARG A 148 14.48 4.22 -11.22
C ARG A 148 13.46 5.35 -11.17
N GLY A 149 13.53 6.18 -10.12
CA GLY A 149 12.72 7.38 -10.02
C GLY A 149 12.86 8.16 -11.33
N LYS A 150 11.75 8.53 -11.96
CA LYS A 150 11.79 9.51 -13.04
C LYS A 150 12.41 10.77 -12.43
N ALA A 151 13.62 11.12 -12.89
CA ALA A 151 14.18 12.43 -12.61
C ALA A 151 13.10 13.47 -12.89
N ALA A 152 12.87 14.36 -11.93
CA ALA A 152 11.99 15.49 -12.12
C ALA A 152 12.40 16.19 -13.42
N GLU A 153 11.52 16.16 -14.40
CA GLU A 153 11.72 16.83 -15.69
C GLU A 153 11.68 18.32 -15.38
N GLY A 154 12.89 18.89 -15.22
CA GLY A 154 13.11 20.28 -14.91
C GLY A 154 12.46 21.14 -15.98
N THR A 155 11.55 22.00 -15.54
CA THR A 155 10.97 23.07 -16.34
C THR A 155 12.09 24.06 -16.66
N THR A 156 12.80 23.86 -17.77
CA THR A 156 13.64 24.92 -18.33
C THR A 156 12.73 25.89 -19.07
N GLY A 157 12.45 27.01 -18.40
CA GLY A 157 11.93 28.21 -19.04
C GLY A 157 12.88 28.64 -20.16
N GLY A 158 12.35 28.74 -21.37
CA GLY A 158 13.01 29.36 -22.51
C GLY A 158 12.47 30.76 -22.70
N GLU A 159 13.32 31.74 -22.41
CA GLU A 159 13.15 33.15 -22.73
C GLU A 159 12.82 33.36 -24.22
N GLY A 160 12.05 34.42 -24.48
CA GLY A 160 11.56 34.77 -25.80
C GLY A 160 12.66 35.10 -26.82
N ARG A 161 12.27 34.98 -28.09
CA ARG A 161 12.89 35.73 -29.17
C ARG A 161 11.84 36.05 -30.23
N ALA A 162 11.48 37.32 -30.32
CA ALA A 162 10.81 37.89 -31.47
C ALA A 162 11.72 37.78 -32.71
N VAL A 163 11.15 37.41 -33.86
CA VAL A 163 11.75 37.69 -35.17
C VAL A 163 10.63 38.09 -36.12
N ALA A 164 10.79 39.30 -36.64
CA ALA A 164 10.00 39.90 -37.72
C ALA A 164 10.35 39.28 -39.08
N GLY A 165 9.38 39.27 -40.00
CA GLY A 165 9.53 38.87 -41.39
C GLY A 165 8.16 38.68 -42.04
#